data_AF-A0A2I1H8E1-F1
#
_entry.id   AF-A0A2I1H8E1-F1
#
_cell.length_a   1.000
_cell.length_b   1.000
_cell.length_c   1.000
_cell.angle_alpha   90.00
_cell.angle_beta   90.00
_cell.angle_gamma   90.00
#
_symmetry.space_group_name_H-M   'P 1'
#
loop_
_entity.id
_entity.type
_entity.pdbx_description
1 polymer ?
#
loop_
_entity_poly.entity_id
_entity_poly.type
_entity_poly.pdbx_seq_one_letter_code
_entity_poly.pdbx_strand_id
1 'polypeptide(L)'
;MEFINAPIEHNNHIVKSHPQACYTSHLLDFTSKKLNEILESQDKSLELKQKDDIEQKLLKLERIAETYYQSSQNELKEKQLAYQNIQIELTNLQQLFEQENQNLRFNITEKRVLANNLKQISQEKTNLQDKLAQSEANIQELKFQQDQFKNQLIQSQIDYKQIEERNNKLENELANLQQRNFQFERLDLALQLKKSAEKENILQPQITYLQNEKQALDGDLAEQLDQNKLANYQVQNQIDQLMQEKIDLKERLTQTEVNFQELEFKLNQSQSNYKKVEQEKNQLCNRLDGLSQDQKLTVKLKAKSEKEKAELEKEKAEVKKEKAELEKEKAELEKEKAKLEKEKTELEKEIAQLEQKLNIEEQIKIQLTQALYMKEDKINELEQRLINLDYERIKKLKVKEKELTKIKEELVNKLSSGKNTKEIHKEKEAKQKEIDELQQELLTTSAAYDANRKKQVLNQVNNFLKAKGNFLTLWEEAIKKLQDCFNHLESSINKVRNTIGSTKDMKISTLTDKYTKEFQSILTKYNVEVLQLNKNYCSLKYIVQKNKELEVSLMIENILRRYKFIKKEFE
;
A
#
# COMPACT_ATOMS: atom_id res chain seq x y z
N MET A 1 33.59 -56.23 -53.88
CA MET A 1 34.58 -56.09 -54.96
C MET A 1 34.99 -57.49 -55.36
N GLU A 2 34.64 -57.92 -56.57
CA GLU A 2 35.05 -59.19 -57.16
C GLU A 2 36.41 -59.04 -57.84
N PHE A 3 37.29 -60.03 -57.69
CA PHE A 3 38.63 -60.06 -58.29
C PHE A 3 38.60 -60.68 -59.69
N ILE A 4 39.19 -59.98 -60.67
CA ILE A 4 39.40 -60.46 -62.04
C ILE A 4 40.80 -61.08 -62.12
N ASN A 5 40.89 -62.35 -62.53
CA ASN A 5 42.14 -63.03 -62.86
C ASN A 5 42.45 -62.89 -64.36
N ALA A 6 43.69 -62.55 -64.71
CA ALA A 6 44.22 -62.63 -66.07
C ALA A 6 45.48 -63.54 -66.10
N PRO A 7 45.75 -64.29 -67.19
CA PRO A 7 46.74 -65.37 -67.20
C PRO A 7 48.13 -64.91 -67.68
N ILE A 8 49.17 -65.60 -67.19
CA ILE A 8 50.59 -65.37 -67.54
C ILE A 8 50.97 -66.27 -68.72
N GLU A 9 51.48 -65.66 -69.78
CA GLU A 9 51.91 -66.29 -71.02
C GLU A 9 53.41 -66.63 -70.96
N HIS A 10 53.78 -67.91 -71.14
CA HIS A 10 55.16 -68.37 -71.24
C HIS A 10 55.66 -68.26 -72.68
N ASN A 11 56.74 -67.50 -72.91
CA ASN A 11 57.49 -67.50 -74.17
C ASN A 11 58.89 -68.10 -73.98
N ASN A 12 59.17 -69.14 -74.77
CA ASN A 12 60.47 -69.79 -74.92
C ASN A 12 61.45 -68.90 -75.70
N HIS A 13 62.71 -68.82 -75.25
CA HIS A 13 63.82 -68.49 -76.13
C HIS A 13 64.98 -69.49 -75.97
N ILE A 14 65.22 -70.21 -77.06
CA ILE A 14 66.42 -70.96 -77.39
C ILE A 14 67.54 -69.96 -77.71
N VAL A 15 68.70 -70.04 -77.06
CA VAL A 15 69.98 -69.58 -77.66
C VAL A 15 71.14 -70.49 -77.24
N LYS A 16 71.93 -70.85 -78.26
CA LYS A 16 73.11 -71.72 -78.31
C LYS A 16 74.25 -71.33 -77.36
N SER A 17 75.01 -72.36 -77.00
CA SER A 17 76.31 -72.35 -76.33
C SER A 17 77.48 -72.02 -77.28
N HIS A 18 78.52 -71.39 -76.73
CA HIS A 18 79.89 -71.42 -77.24
C HIS A 18 80.86 -71.66 -76.06
N PRO A 19 81.97 -72.39 -76.25
CA PRO A 19 82.81 -72.86 -75.16
C PRO A 19 84.01 -71.94 -74.92
N GLN A 20 84.58 -72.11 -73.72
CA GLN A 20 85.99 -71.96 -73.38
C GLN A 20 86.43 -70.62 -72.77
N ALA A 21 86.29 -70.55 -71.45
CA ALA A 21 87.28 -69.94 -70.56
C ALA A 21 87.40 -70.81 -69.29
N CYS A 22 88.53 -71.49 -69.14
CA CYS A 22 88.91 -72.19 -67.91
C CYS A 22 89.48 -71.18 -66.89
N TYR A 23 88.99 -71.16 -65.64
CA TYR A 23 89.69 -71.73 -64.47
C TYR A 23 89.06 -71.29 -63.13
N THR A 24 89.10 -72.26 -62.19
CA THR A 24 89.05 -72.17 -60.72
C THR A 24 87.72 -71.81 -60.03
N SER A 25 87.01 -72.89 -59.68
CA SER A 25 86.06 -73.01 -58.59
C SER A 25 86.64 -72.63 -57.23
N HIS A 26 86.03 -71.67 -56.55
CA HIS A 26 85.90 -71.66 -55.09
C HIS A 26 84.41 -71.76 -54.76
N LEU A 27 83.85 -72.95 -54.99
CA LEU A 27 82.59 -73.35 -54.37
C LEU A 27 82.93 -73.64 -52.90
N LEU A 28 82.54 -72.74 -52.00
CA LEU A 28 82.44 -73.08 -50.58
C LEU A 28 81.20 -73.97 -50.41
N ASP A 29 81.43 -75.13 -49.81
CA ASP A 29 80.46 -76.18 -49.52
C ASP A 29 79.24 -75.65 -48.74
N PHE A 30 78.15 -75.36 -49.44
CA PHE A 30 76.81 -75.35 -48.85
C PHE A 30 76.02 -76.51 -49.44
N THR A 31 75.89 -77.59 -48.68
CA THR A 31 74.89 -78.65 -48.95
C THR A 31 73.50 -78.03 -49.08
N SER A 32 72.65 -78.50 -50.00
CA SER A 32 71.27 -78.00 -50.23
C SER A 32 70.45 -77.85 -48.95
N LYS A 33 70.70 -78.70 -47.95
CA LYS A 33 70.12 -78.62 -46.60
C LYS A 33 70.39 -77.29 -45.89
N LYS A 34 71.62 -76.79 -45.98
CA LYS A 34 72.08 -75.56 -45.32
C LYS A 34 71.53 -74.31 -46.00
N LEU A 35 71.34 -74.36 -47.32
CA LEU A 35 70.66 -73.31 -48.09
C LEU A 35 69.15 -73.28 -47.77
N ASN A 36 68.49 -74.45 -47.66
CA ASN A 36 67.09 -74.54 -47.23
C ASN A 36 66.87 -74.05 -45.81
N GLU A 37 67.78 -74.35 -44.87
CA GLU A 37 67.71 -73.82 -43.50
C GLU A 37 67.78 -72.28 -43.47
N ILE A 38 68.64 -71.68 -44.31
CA ILE A 38 68.73 -70.21 -44.42
C ILE A 38 67.44 -69.64 -45.03
N LEU A 39 66.91 -70.24 -46.10
CA LEU A 39 65.66 -69.79 -46.73
C LEU A 39 64.46 -69.93 -45.78
N GLU A 40 64.29 -71.05 -45.08
CA GLU A 40 63.22 -71.23 -44.08
C GLU A 40 63.36 -70.29 -42.88
N SER A 41 64.60 -69.97 -42.46
CA SER A 41 64.84 -69.04 -41.36
C SER A 41 64.53 -67.58 -41.73
N GLN A 42 64.80 -67.18 -42.99
CA GLN A 42 64.46 -65.86 -43.51
C GLN A 42 62.95 -65.72 -43.75
N ASP A 43 62.30 -66.77 -44.27
CA ASP A 43 60.86 -66.78 -44.52
C ASP A 43 60.06 -66.70 -43.21
N LYS A 44 60.42 -67.50 -42.20
CA LYS A 44 59.84 -67.41 -40.84
C LYS A 44 60.12 -66.06 -40.18
N SER A 45 61.29 -65.45 -40.40
CA SER A 45 61.61 -64.11 -39.86
C SER A 45 60.81 -62.99 -40.53
N LEU A 46 60.48 -63.12 -41.81
CA LEU A 46 59.65 -62.17 -42.55
C LEU A 46 58.17 -62.32 -42.16
N GLU A 47 57.68 -63.54 -42.01
CA GLU A 47 56.33 -63.81 -41.51
C GLU A 47 56.13 -63.29 -40.08
N LEU A 48 57.09 -63.50 -39.16
CA LEU A 48 56.98 -62.99 -37.79
C LEU A 48 56.95 -61.45 -37.76
N LYS A 49 57.81 -60.78 -38.51
CA LYS A 49 57.86 -59.30 -38.57
C LYS A 49 56.60 -58.70 -39.19
N GLN A 50 56.05 -59.33 -40.24
CA GLN A 50 54.79 -58.90 -40.83
C GLN A 50 53.62 -59.11 -39.87
N LYS A 51 53.62 -60.22 -39.13
CA LYS A 51 52.59 -60.54 -38.14
C LYS A 51 52.62 -59.54 -36.98
N ASP A 52 53.79 -59.23 -36.44
CA ASP A 52 53.96 -58.22 -35.38
C ASP A 52 53.51 -56.82 -35.84
N ASP A 53 53.81 -56.45 -37.08
CA ASP A 53 53.42 -55.14 -37.65
C ASP A 53 51.89 -55.05 -37.90
N ILE A 54 51.26 -56.16 -38.31
CA ILE A 54 49.80 -56.29 -38.44
C ILE A 54 49.14 -56.23 -37.05
N GLU A 55 49.69 -56.92 -36.06
CA GLU A 55 49.16 -56.97 -34.70
C GLU A 55 49.23 -55.59 -34.03
N GLN A 56 50.33 -54.84 -34.24
CA GLN A 56 50.41 -53.44 -33.80
C GLN A 56 49.42 -52.51 -34.52
N LYS A 57 49.18 -52.72 -35.82
CA LYS A 57 48.16 -51.96 -36.57
C LYS A 57 46.75 -52.26 -36.07
N LEU A 58 46.44 -53.52 -35.76
CA LEU A 58 45.19 -53.95 -35.15
C LEU A 58 44.98 -53.30 -33.78
N LEU A 59 46.01 -53.32 -32.91
CA LEU A 59 45.94 -52.71 -31.59
C LEU A 59 45.71 -51.18 -31.65
N LYS A 60 46.29 -50.50 -32.66
CA LYS A 60 46.05 -49.08 -32.92
C LYS A 60 44.63 -48.82 -33.38
N LEU A 61 44.09 -49.64 -34.29
CA LEU A 61 42.71 -49.54 -34.76
C LEU A 61 41.71 -49.80 -33.63
N GLU A 62 41.99 -50.78 -32.77
CA GLU A 62 41.18 -51.10 -31.59
C GLU A 62 41.14 -49.92 -30.61
N ARG A 63 42.29 -49.29 -30.32
CA ARG A 63 42.34 -48.07 -29.50
C ARG A 63 41.55 -46.90 -30.10
N ILE A 64 41.58 -46.73 -31.42
CA ILE A 64 40.81 -45.69 -32.12
C ILE A 64 39.30 -45.99 -32.02
N ALA A 65 38.89 -47.24 -32.21
CA ALA A 65 37.51 -47.67 -32.06
C ALA A 65 37.00 -47.48 -30.61
N GLU A 66 37.81 -47.85 -29.62
CA GLU A 66 37.53 -47.65 -28.19
C GLU A 66 37.34 -46.18 -27.86
N THR A 67 38.23 -45.30 -28.32
CA THR A 67 38.11 -43.85 -28.09
C THR A 67 36.87 -43.25 -28.75
N TYR A 68 36.53 -43.69 -29.97
CA TYR A 68 35.29 -43.28 -30.64
C TYR A 68 34.05 -43.73 -29.89
N TYR A 69 34.03 -44.98 -29.43
CA TYR A 69 32.92 -45.54 -28.66
C TYR A 69 32.72 -44.79 -27.32
N GLN A 70 33.80 -44.56 -26.58
CA GLN A 70 33.77 -43.81 -25.32
C GLN A 70 33.33 -42.35 -25.52
N SER A 71 33.81 -41.70 -26.58
CA SER A 71 33.38 -40.34 -26.94
C SER A 71 31.88 -40.28 -27.21
N SER A 72 31.35 -41.25 -27.96
CA SER A 72 29.93 -41.31 -28.30
C SER A 72 29.05 -41.60 -27.07
N GLN A 73 29.52 -42.45 -26.16
CA GLN A 73 28.85 -42.71 -24.87
C GLN A 73 28.82 -41.48 -23.96
N ASN A 74 29.91 -40.70 -23.91
CA ASN A 74 29.97 -39.46 -23.16
C ASN A 74 29.00 -38.41 -23.73
N GLU A 75 28.97 -38.27 -25.05
CA GLU A 75 28.04 -37.35 -25.74
C GLU A 75 26.58 -37.73 -25.49
N LEU A 76 26.27 -39.04 -25.41
CA LEU A 76 24.94 -39.54 -25.05
C LEU A 76 24.58 -39.21 -23.58
N LYS A 77 25.53 -39.38 -22.64
CA LYS A 77 25.34 -39.01 -21.23
C LYS A 77 25.11 -37.51 -21.05
N GLU A 78 25.85 -36.66 -21.76
CA GLU A 78 25.64 -35.20 -21.72
C GLU A 78 24.24 -34.82 -22.24
N LYS A 79 23.79 -35.45 -23.34
CA LYS A 79 22.42 -35.25 -23.85
C LYS A 79 21.35 -35.71 -22.87
N GLN A 80 21.56 -36.84 -22.18
CA GLN A 80 20.65 -37.31 -21.12
C GLN A 80 20.58 -36.35 -19.93
N LEU A 81 21.73 -35.82 -19.49
CA LEU A 81 21.80 -34.86 -18.40
C LEU A 81 21.10 -33.54 -18.77
N ALA A 82 21.33 -33.05 -19.99
CA ALA A 82 20.65 -31.87 -20.51
C ALA A 82 19.12 -32.07 -20.58
N TYR A 83 18.66 -33.24 -21.02
CA TYR A 83 17.24 -33.57 -21.04
C TYR A 83 16.62 -33.61 -19.63
N GLN A 84 17.32 -34.18 -18.65
CA GLN A 84 16.88 -34.19 -17.26
C GLN A 84 16.78 -32.78 -16.67
N ASN A 85 17.77 -31.92 -16.95
CA ASN A 85 17.74 -30.52 -16.50
C ASN A 85 16.54 -29.76 -17.09
N ILE A 86 16.27 -29.94 -18.38
CA ILE A 86 15.10 -29.34 -19.04
C ILE A 86 13.79 -29.85 -18.40
N GLN A 87 13.69 -31.13 -18.05
CA GLN A 87 12.51 -31.65 -17.34
C GLN A 87 12.33 -31.04 -15.95
N ILE A 88 13.42 -30.83 -15.20
CA ILE A 88 13.37 -30.18 -13.89
C ILE A 88 12.91 -28.72 -14.03
N GLU A 89 13.46 -27.97 -14.99
CA GLU A 89 13.02 -26.59 -15.27
C GLU A 89 11.54 -26.52 -15.66
N LEU A 90 11.08 -27.42 -16.53
CA LEU A 90 9.67 -27.49 -16.91
C LEU A 90 8.77 -27.75 -15.71
N THR A 91 9.17 -28.66 -14.81
CA THR A 91 8.41 -28.98 -13.60
C THR A 91 8.35 -27.77 -12.65
N ASN A 92 9.46 -27.07 -12.47
CA ASN A 92 9.53 -25.87 -11.63
C ASN A 92 8.67 -24.73 -12.19
N LEU A 93 8.73 -24.49 -13.51
CA LEU A 93 7.90 -23.49 -14.19
C LEU A 93 6.41 -23.81 -14.07
N GLN A 94 6.05 -25.08 -14.21
CA GLN A 94 4.66 -25.53 -14.07
C GLN A 94 4.15 -25.33 -12.64
N GLN A 95 4.98 -25.63 -11.64
CA GLN A 95 4.64 -25.41 -10.23
C GLN A 95 4.49 -23.92 -9.88
N LEU A 96 5.37 -23.07 -10.41
CA LEU A 96 5.28 -21.60 -10.28
C LEU A 96 3.97 -21.07 -10.89
N PHE A 97 3.63 -21.52 -12.10
CA PHE A 97 2.39 -21.14 -12.78
C PHE A 97 1.14 -21.58 -11.99
N GLU A 98 1.16 -22.77 -11.41
CA GLU A 98 0.07 -23.29 -10.56
C GLU A 98 -0.11 -22.42 -9.30
N GLN A 99 1.00 -22.06 -8.63
CA GLN A 99 1.00 -21.20 -7.44
C GLN A 99 0.46 -19.80 -7.76
N GLU A 100 0.91 -19.20 -8.86
CA GLU A 100 0.48 -17.87 -9.28
C GLU A 100 -1.02 -17.84 -9.61
N ASN A 101 -1.53 -18.90 -10.24
CA ASN A 101 -2.97 -19.07 -10.47
C ASN A 101 -3.77 -19.25 -9.18
N GLN A 102 -3.24 -19.96 -8.18
CA GLN A 102 -3.89 -20.07 -6.87
C GLN A 102 -3.96 -18.70 -6.16
N ASN A 103 -2.87 -17.94 -6.19
CA ASN A 103 -2.83 -16.58 -5.64
C ASN A 103 -3.83 -15.65 -6.34
N LEU A 104 -3.92 -15.71 -7.67
CA LEU A 104 -4.91 -14.97 -8.45
C LEU A 104 -6.35 -15.33 -8.06
N ARG A 105 -6.65 -16.63 -7.89
CA ARG A 105 -7.98 -17.09 -7.44
C ARG A 105 -8.32 -16.59 -6.04
N PHE A 106 -7.35 -16.61 -5.13
CA PHE A 106 -7.52 -16.09 -3.78
C PHE A 106 -7.85 -14.59 -3.82
N ASN A 107 -7.05 -13.80 -4.52
CA ASN A 107 -7.25 -12.35 -4.67
C ASN A 107 -8.61 -11.99 -5.29
N ILE A 108 -9.05 -12.74 -6.31
CA ILE A 108 -10.37 -12.55 -6.93
C ILE A 108 -11.48 -12.85 -5.91
N THR A 109 -11.31 -13.88 -5.08
CA THR A 109 -12.29 -14.26 -4.05
C THR A 109 -12.39 -13.19 -2.97
N GLU A 110 -11.25 -12.70 -2.48
CA GLU A 110 -11.18 -11.62 -1.50
C GLU A 110 -11.82 -10.34 -2.04
N LYS A 111 -11.54 -9.97 -3.30
CA LYS A 111 -12.18 -8.84 -3.98
C LYS A 111 -13.69 -9.00 -4.10
N ARG A 112 -14.19 -10.22 -4.32
CA ARG A 112 -15.63 -10.52 -4.36
C ARG A 112 -16.28 -10.37 -2.98
N VAL A 113 -15.61 -10.82 -1.91
CA VAL A 113 -16.08 -10.64 -0.53
C VAL A 113 -16.16 -9.15 -0.18
N LEU A 114 -15.10 -8.39 -0.50
CA LEU A 114 -15.08 -6.94 -0.28
C LEU A 114 -16.21 -6.22 -1.04
N ALA A 115 -16.49 -6.61 -2.28
CA ALA A 115 -17.59 -6.04 -3.06
C ALA A 115 -18.97 -6.32 -2.42
N ASN A 116 -19.17 -7.52 -1.88
CA ASN A 116 -20.41 -7.87 -1.17
C ASN A 116 -20.55 -7.07 0.13
N ASN A 117 -19.46 -6.95 0.91
CA ASN A 117 -19.44 -6.15 2.13
C ASN A 117 -19.76 -4.68 1.84
N LEU A 118 -19.19 -4.10 0.78
CA LEU A 118 -19.51 -2.74 0.34
C LEU A 118 -20.99 -2.56 -0.02
N LYS A 119 -21.58 -3.56 -0.69
CA LYS A 119 -23.01 -3.55 -1.02
C LYS A 119 -23.87 -3.57 0.25
N GLN A 120 -23.52 -4.40 1.23
CA GLN A 120 -24.21 -4.46 2.52
C GLN A 120 -24.09 -3.15 3.29
N ILE A 121 -22.88 -2.58 3.40
CA ILE A 121 -22.63 -1.30 4.06
C ILE A 121 -23.44 -0.19 3.38
N SER A 122 -23.53 -0.19 2.05
CA SER A 122 -24.34 0.78 1.32
C SER A 122 -25.83 0.64 1.64
N GLN A 123 -26.34 -0.58 1.76
CA GLN A 123 -27.73 -0.83 2.15
C GLN A 123 -28.01 -0.35 3.58
N GLU A 124 -27.10 -0.67 4.52
CA GLU A 124 -27.20 -0.23 5.92
C GLU A 124 -27.15 1.30 6.03
N LYS A 125 -26.30 1.96 5.24
CA LYS A 125 -26.24 3.42 5.16
C LYS A 125 -27.57 4.02 4.72
N THR A 126 -28.19 3.47 3.67
CA THR A 126 -29.51 3.94 3.21
C THR A 126 -30.57 3.77 4.31
N ASN A 127 -30.61 2.60 4.95
CA ASN A 127 -31.55 2.35 6.05
C ASN A 127 -31.35 3.31 7.23
N LEU A 128 -30.10 3.65 7.57
CA LEU A 128 -29.80 4.62 8.62
C LEU A 128 -30.18 6.05 8.22
N GLN A 129 -30.00 6.43 6.95
CA GLN A 129 -30.46 7.73 6.44
C GLN A 129 -31.98 7.86 6.51
N ASP A 130 -32.73 6.81 6.16
CA ASP A 130 -34.20 6.81 6.25
C ASP A 130 -34.66 6.94 7.70
N LYS A 131 -34.02 6.22 8.63
CA LYS A 131 -34.29 6.36 10.08
C LYS A 131 -33.95 7.76 10.60
N LEU A 132 -32.87 8.36 10.12
CA LEU A 132 -32.48 9.72 10.50
C LEU A 132 -33.52 10.74 10.02
N ALA A 133 -33.92 10.65 8.74
CA ALA A 133 -34.95 11.52 8.18
C ALA A 133 -36.29 11.39 8.93
N GLN A 134 -36.68 10.17 9.32
CA GLN A 134 -37.86 9.95 10.14
C GLN A 134 -37.72 10.57 11.54
N SER A 135 -36.56 10.44 12.17
CA SER A 135 -36.30 11.06 13.47
C SER A 135 -36.32 12.58 13.39
N GLU A 136 -35.77 13.18 12.32
CA GLU A 136 -35.82 14.61 12.08
C GLU A 136 -37.26 15.11 11.91
N ALA A 137 -38.09 14.38 11.15
CA ALA A 137 -39.51 14.69 11.01
C ALA A 137 -40.24 14.64 12.36
N ASN A 138 -40.01 13.60 13.16
CA ASN A 138 -40.59 13.49 14.50
C ASN A 138 -40.15 14.63 15.43
N ILE A 139 -38.89 15.07 15.36
CA ILE A 139 -38.38 16.20 16.14
C ILE A 139 -39.07 17.51 15.73
N GLN A 140 -39.31 17.73 14.42
CA GLN A 140 -40.02 18.91 13.93
C GLN A 140 -41.48 18.93 14.39
N GLU A 141 -42.16 17.79 14.33
CA GLU A 141 -43.52 17.62 14.85
C GLU A 141 -43.59 17.94 16.35
N LEU A 142 -42.67 17.41 17.15
CA LEU A 142 -42.61 17.67 18.59
C LEU A 142 -42.33 19.15 18.89
N LYS A 143 -41.48 19.81 18.11
CA LYS A 143 -41.26 21.27 18.23
C LYS A 143 -42.54 22.05 17.95
N PHE A 144 -43.26 21.69 16.89
CA PHE A 144 -44.53 22.32 16.56
C PHE A 144 -45.55 22.16 17.70
N GLN A 145 -45.69 20.95 18.25
CA GLN A 145 -46.55 20.69 19.41
C GLN A 145 -46.11 21.50 20.65
N GLN A 146 -44.81 21.57 20.92
CA GLN A 146 -44.26 22.36 22.01
C GLN A 146 -44.62 23.85 21.88
N ASP A 147 -44.51 24.42 20.68
CA ASP A 147 -44.85 25.81 20.44
C ASP A 147 -46.36 26.05 20.55
N GLN A 148 -47.19 25.10 20.13
CA GLN A 148 -48.63 25.16 20.40
C GLN A 148 -48.96 25.19 21.89
N PHE A 149 -48.34 24.31 22.69
CA PHE A 149 -48.54 24.30 24.14
C PHE A 149 -48.06 25.59 24.81
N LYS A 150 -46.93 26.16 24.38
CA LYS A 150 -46.47 27.47 24.87
C LYS A 150 -47.48 28.56 24.59
N ASN A 151 -48.05 28.61 23.39
CA ASN A 151 -49.06 29.61 23.04
C ASN A 151 -50.33 29.45 23.88
N GLN A 152 -50.80 28.22 24.08
CA GLN A 152 -51.93 27.94 24.97
C GLN A 152 -51.65 28.38 26.42
N LEU A 153 -50.45 28.11 26.93
CA LEU A 153 -50.05 28.52 28.27
C LEU A 153 -50.03 30.04 28.43
N ILE A 154 -49.49 30.77 27.43
CA ILE A 154 -49.50 32.24 27.40
C ILE A 154 -50.95 32.75 27.42
N GLN A 155 -51.85 32.15 26.63
CA GLN A 155 -53.25 32.54 26.61
C GLN A 155 -53.92 32.32 27.98
N SER A 156 -53.74 31.16 28.60
CA SER A 156 -54.30 30.89 29.94
C SER A 156 -53.75 31.84 31.01
N GLN A 157 -52.48 32.25 30.91
CA GLN A 157 -51.89 33.26 31.81
C GLN A 157 -52.51 34.64 31.63
N ILE A 158 -52.82 35.03 30.38
CA ILE A 158 -53.54 36.27 30.09
C ILE A 158 -54.96 36.22 30.66
N ASP A 159 -55.68 35.12 30.42
CA ASP A 159 -57.05 34.94 30.91
C ASP A 159 -57.11 34.98 32.44
N TYR A 160 -56.15 34.34 33.12
CA TYR A 160 -56.04 34.38 34.58
C TYR A 160 -55.86 35.81 35.10
N LYS A 161 -54.95 36.60 34.49
CA LYS A 161 -54.75 38.01 34.87
C LYS A 161 -56.02 38.85 34.69
N GLN A 162 -56.76 38.62 33.61
CA GLN A 162 -58.03 39.33 33.38
C GLN A 162 -59.09 38.97 34.44
N ILE A 163 -59.17 37.71 34.86
CA ILE A 163 -60.06 37.27 35.95
C ILE A 163 -59.64 37.91 37.27
N GLU A 164 -58.34 37.93 37.58
CA GLU A 164 -57.79 38.56 38.79
C GLU A 164 -58.13 40.06 38.85
N GLU A 165 -57.94 40.80 37.75
CA GLU A 165 -58.33 42.21 37.66
C GLU A 165 -59.85 42.42 37.85
N ARG A 166 -60.66 41.49 37.33
CA ARG A 166 -62.12 41.56 37.47
C ARG A 166 -62.58 41.28 38.90
N ASN A 167 -61.94 40.32 39.57
CA ASN A 167 -62.18 40.03 40.98
C ASN A 167 -61.80 41.23 41.87
N ASN A 168 -60.65 41.86 41.62
CA ASN A 168 -60.24 43.07 42.34
C ASN A 168 -61.24 44.23 42.14
N LYS A 169 -61.85 44.37 40.96
CA LYS A 169 -62.92 45.35 40.72
C LYS A 169 -64.19 45.02 41.50
N LEU A 170 -64.61 43.75 41.49
CA LEU A 170 -65.79 43.29 42.23
C LEU A 170 -65.61 43.43 43.75
N GLU A 171 -64.42 43.15 44.29
CA GLU A 171 -64.11 43.39 45.71
C GLU A 171 -64.24 44.87 46.08
N ASN A 172 -63.77 45.77 45.23
CA ASN A 172 -63.95 47.22 45.44
C ASN A 172 -65.42 47.65 45.36
N GLU A 173 -66.21 47.10 44.43
CA GLU A 173 -67.66 47.34 44.37
C GLU A 173 -68.39 46.79 45.60
N LEU A 174 -68.03 45.59 46.07
CA LEU A 174 -68.58 44.99 47.28
C LEU A 174 -68.27 45.84 48.52
N ALA A 175 -67.03 46.32 48.66
CA ALA A 175 -66.63 47.21 49.74
C ALA A 175 -67.46 48.52 49.73
N ASN A 176 -67.68 49.11 48.56
CA ASN A 176 -68.53 50.30 48.40
C ASN A 176 -70.01 50.01 48.78
N LEU A 177 -70.55 48.86 48.38
CA LEU A 177 -71.92 48.46 48.73
C LEU A 177 -72.08 48.20 50.23
N GLN A 178 -71.09 47.53 50.86
CA GLN A 178 -71.06 47.32 52.31
C GLN A 178 -71.00 48.64 53.08
N GLN A 179 -70.21 49.61 52.62
CA GLN A 179 -70.17 50.95 53.21
C GLN A 179 -71.51 51.69 53.08
N ARG A 180 -72.21 51.53 51.96
CA ARG A 180 -73.55 52.12 51.74
C ARG A 180 -74.61 51.45 52.62
N ASN A 181 -74.51 50.14 52.84
CA ASN A 181 -75.41 49.39 53.73
C ASN A 181 -75.20 49.80 55.20
N PHE A 182 -73.95 50.01 55.64
CA PHE A 182 -73.63 50.51 56.98
C PHE A 182 -74.22 51.92 57.24
N GLN A 183 -74.37 52.75 56.19
CA GLN A 183 -75.08 54.03 56.31
C GLN A 183 -76.60 53.88 56.37
N PHE A 184 -77.18 52.85 55.74
CA PHE A 184 -78.62 52.59 55.76
C PHE A 184 -79.08 52.02 57.11
N GLU A 185 -78.31 51.09 57.69
CA GLU A 185 -78.59 50.54 59.04
C GLU A 185 -78.53 51.61 60.14
N ARG A 186 -77.67 52.64 59.97
CA ARG A 186 -77.63 53.81 60.88
C ARG A 186 -78.87 54.70 60.80
N LEU A 187 -79.61 54.69 59.69
CA LEU A 187 -80.81 55.51 59.51
C LEU A 187 -82.07 54.77 60.01
N ASP A 188 -82.09 53.44 59.94
CA ASP A 188 -83.21 52.60 60.41
C ASP A 188 -83.19 52.36 61.93
N LEU A 189 -82.01 52.15 62.54
CA LEU A 189 -81.88 52.04 64.01
C LEU A 189 -82.17 53.36 64.75
N ALA A 190 -81.99 54.51 64.09
CA ALA A 190 -82.27 55.82 64.68
C ALA A 190 -83.77 56.18 64.71
N LEU A 191 -84.62 55.46 63.97
CA LEU A 191 -86.08 55.66 63.94
C LEU A 191 -86.85 54.68 64.84
N GLN A 192 -86.24 53.57 65.26
CA GLN A 192 -86.86 52.56 66.15
C GLN A 192 -86.62 52.80 67.65
N LEU A 193 -85.64 53.64 68.05
CA LEU A 193 -85.32 53.94 69.46
C LEU A 193 -86.18 55.04 70.12
N LYS A 194 -87.39 55.32 69.60
CA LYS A 194 -88.32 56.32 70.18
C LYS A 194 -89.77 55.85 70.34
N LYS A 195 -90.04 54.54 70.25
CA LYS A 195 -91.36 53.99 70.62
C LYS A 195 -91.19 52.74 71.48
N SER A 196 -91.97 52.74 72.57
CA SER A 196 -92.25 51.65 73.50
C SER A 196 -91.08 51.09 74.31
N ALA A 197 -90.68 51.87 75.32
CA ALA A 197 -90.32 51.30 76.62
C ALA A 197 -91.49 50.43 77.12
N GLU A 198 -91.12 49.25 77.59
CA GLU A 198 -91.98 48.09 77.78
C GLU A 198 -93.02 48.28 78.90
N LYS A 199 -94.25 47.92 78.54
CA LYS A 199 -95.31 47.45 79.43
C LYS A 199 -95.38 45.93 79.28
N GLU A 200 -95.86 45.31 80.37
CA GLU A 200 -96.53 43.99 80.42
C GLU A 200 -95.63 42.79 80.13
N ASN A 201 -95.09 42.09 81.12
CA ASN A 201 -95.75 41.39 82.24
C ASN A 201 -96.73 40.30 81.76
N ILE A 202 -96.79 39.24 82.58
CA ILE A 202 -97.90 38.31 82.77
C ILE A 202 -97.82 36.94 82.07
N LEU A 203 -97.42 36.00 82.93
CA LEU A 203 -98.06 34.71 83.23
C LEU A 203 -97.91 33.62 82.15
N GLN A 204 -97.79 32.35 82.52
CA GLN A 204 -98.92 31.62 83.08
C GLN A 204 -98.52 30.20 83.53
N PRO A 205 -99.36 29.55 84.36
CA PRO A 205 -99.02 29.00 85.67
C PRO A 205 -99.26 27.47 85.65
N GLN A 206 -99.12 26.71 86.73
CA GLN A 206 -100.10 26.40 87.80
C GLN A 206 -99.49 25.21 88.54
N ILE A 207 -99.39 25.20 89.87
CA ILE A 207 -100.29 24.54 90.83
C ILE A 207 -99.79 25.11 92.19
N THR A 208 -100.43 26.05 92.91
CA THR A 208 -101.77 26.06 93.55
C THR A 208 -101.85 24.90 94.56
N TYR A 209 -101.99 25.05 95.88
CA TYR A 209 -102.88 25.94 96.62
C TYR A 209 -102.64 25.76 98.14
N LEU A 210 -102.66 26.88 98.87
CA LEU A 210 -103.08 27.08 100.29
C LEU A 210 -102.25 26.42 101.42
N GLN A 211 -102.03 27.06 102.57
CA GLN A 211 -102.96 27.97 103.25
C GLN A 211 -102.22 28.83 104.29
N ASN A 212 -102.59 30.12 104.30
CA ASN A 212 -102.44 31.05 105.41
C ASN A 212 -103.11 30.47 106.68
N GLU A 213 -102.92 30.93 107.91
CA GLU A 213 -102.55 32.23 108.43
C GLU A 213 -102.41 32.06 109.95
N LYS A 214 -101.79 33.06 110.60
CA LYS A 214 -102.09 33.51 111.98
C LYS A 214 -101.61 32.61 113.14
N GLN A 215 -101.15 33.13 114.27
CA GLN A 215 -101.31 34.47 114.83
C GLN A 215 -100.29 34.66 115.96
N ALA A 216 -99.79 35.88 116.11
CA ALA A 216 -99.23 36.39 117.36
C ALA A 216 -100.35 36.65 118.37
N LEU A 217 -100.12 36.37 119.65
CA LEU A 217 -100.29 37.32 120.75
C LEU A 217 -100.16 36.63 122.11
N ASP A 218 -99.47 37.36 122.99
CA ASP A 218 -99.56 37.39 124.45
C ASP A 218 -99.09 36.14 125.21
N GLY A 219 -98.41 36.26 126.34
CA GLY A 219 -98.17 37.43 127.17
C GLY A 219 -97.83 36.89 128.56
N ASP A 220 -96.67 37.30 129.06
CA ASP A 220 -96.21 37.34 130.44
C ASP A 220 -96.40 36.13 131.38
N LEU A 221 -95.27 35.73 131.97
CA LEU A 221 -95.25 35.40 133.39
C LEU A 221 -94.06 36.10 134.06
N ALA A 222 -94.31 37.30 134.58
CA ALA A 222 -93.80 37.71 135.88
C ALA A 222 -95.08 37.87 136.74
N GLU A 223 -95.33 37.06 137.75
CA GLU A 223 -94.48 36.93 138.92
C GLU A 223 -94.92 35.70 139.74
N GLN A 224 -94.09 34.64 139.77
CA GLN A 224 -93.94 33.71 140.91
C GLN A 224 -92.57 33.03 140.73
N LEU A 225 -91.52 33.63 141.28
CA LEU A 225 -91.09 33.43 142.65
C LEU A 225 -90.65 31.98 142.90
N ASP A 226 -89.33 31.84 142.89
CA ASP A 226 -88.53 30.87 143.60
C ASP A 226 -88.79 29.39 143.32
N GLN A 227 -87.86 28.81 142.55
CA GLN A 227 -86.92 27.89 143.17
C GLN A 227 -85.65 27.66 142.34
N ASN A 228 -84.53 27.80 143.04
CA ASN A 228 -83.29 27.06 142.83
C ASN A 228 -82.20 27.63 141.91
N LYS A 229 -81.66 28.75 142.39
CA LYS A 229 -80.21 29.00 142.43
C LYS A 229 -79.44 27.76 142.97
N LEU A 230 -78.92 26.88 142.09
CA LEU A 230 -77.64 26.16 142.32
C LEU A 230 -77.03 25.42 141.11
N ALA A 231 -77.60 25.43 139.90
CA ALA A 231 -77.07 24.61 138.77
C ALA A 231 -76.48 25.40 137.57
N ASN A 232 -76.43 26.73 137.63
CA ASN A 232 -76.15 27.57 136.45
C ASN A 232 -74.68 28.06 136.31
N TYR A 233 -73.76 27.57 137.13
CA TYR A 233 -72.32 27.84 137.01
C TYR A 233 -71.54 26.68 136.33
N GLN A 234 -72.16 25.51 136.14
CA GLN A 234 -71.50 24.34 135.53
C GLN A 234 -71.77 24.18 134.02
N VAL A 235 -72.88 24.71 133.50
CA VAL A 235 -73.19 24.66 132.06
C VAL A 235 -72.36 25.66 131.25
N GLN A 236 -71.96 26.79 131.84
CA GLN A 236 -71.15 27.81 131.16
C GLN A 236 -69.73 27.31 130.83
N ASN A 237 -69.12 26.47 131.68
CA ASN A 237 -67.78 25.92 131.43
C ASN A 237 -67.75 24.83 130.34
N GLN A 238 -68.86 24.12 130.08
CA GLN A 238 -68.94 23.15 128.98
C GLN A 238 -69.14 23.83 127.61
N ILE A 239 -69.83 24.98 127.58
CA ILE A 239 -70.03 25.77 126.37
C ILE A 239 -68.70 26.36 125.88
N ASP A 240 -67.85 26.84 126.78
CA ASP A 240 -66.55 27.41 126.41
C ASP A 240 -65.56 26.33 125.91
N GLN A 241 -65.60 25.10 126.45
CA GLN A 241 -64.80 23.97 125.93
C GLN A 241 -65.23 23.52 124.52
N LEU A 242 -66.54 23.40 124.27
CA LEU A 242 -67.06 23.02 122.94
C LEU A 242 -66.78 24.11 121.89
N MET A 243 -66.72 25.38 122.30
CA MET A 243 -66.40 26.48 121.41
C MET A 243 -64.91 26.46 121.00
N GLN A 244 -64.01 26.06 121.91
CA GLN A 244 -62.59 25.87 121.59
C GLN A 244 -62.36 24.61 120.73
N GLU A 245 -63.03 23.48 121.00
CA GLU A 245 -62.97 22.29 120.13
C GLU A 245 -63.46 22.58 118.70
N LYS A 246 -64.47 23.45 118.54
CA LYS A 246 -64.94 23.88 117.21
C LYS A 246 -63.90 24.71 116.47
N ILE A 247 -63.13 25.55 117.18
CA ILE A 247 -62.04 26.34 116.58
C ILE A 247 -60.91 25.41 116.15
N ASP A 248 -60.48 24.49 117.02
CA ASP A 248 -59.40 23.54 116.73
C ASP A 248 -59.78 22.58 115.58
N LEU A 249 -61.02 22.09 115.53
CA LEU A 249 -61.51 21.27 114.42
C LEU A 249 -61.56 22.06 113.10
N LYS A 250 -61.94 23.34 113.15
CA LYS A 250 -61.96 24.20 111.96
C LYS A 250 -60.54 24.46 111.45
N GLU A 251 -59.59 24.66 112.36
CA GLU A 251 -58.17 24.85 112.03
C GLU A 251 -57.57 23.58 111.40
N ARG A 252 -57.87 22.39 111.97
CA ARG A 252 -57.52 21.09 111.37
C ARG A 252 -58.16 20.87 110.00
N LEU A 253 -59.40 21.32 109.79
CA LEU A 253 -60.07 21.23 108.49
C LEU A 253 -59.34 22.08 107.44
N THR A 254 -59.01 23.35 107.77
CA THR A 254 -58.22 24.20 106.87
C THR A 254 -56.82 23.63 106.59
N GLN A 255 -56.14 23.05 107.58
CA GLN A 255 -54.85 22.40 107.36
C GLN A 255 -54.98 21.17 106.46
N THR A 256 -56.08 20.40 106.59
CA THR A 256 -56.35 19.24 105.74
C THR A 256 -56.66 19.65 104.31
N GLU A 257 -57.39 20.74 104.10
CA GLU A 257 -57.67 21.31 102.77
C GLU A 257 -56.39 21.75 102.05
N VAL A 258 -55.47 22.44 102.75
CA VAL A 258 -54.17 22.83 102.21
C VAL A 258 -53.33 21.60 101.83
N ASN A 259 -53.31 20.58 102.69
CA ASN A 259 -52.61 19.32 102.41
C ASN A 259 -53.21 18.59 101.19
N PHE A 260 -54.54 18.63 101.02
CA PHE A 260 -55.21 18.03 99.86
C PHE A 260 -54.86 18.75 98.55
N GLN A 261 -54.87 20.09 98.55
CA GLN A 261 -54.45 20.89 97.39
C GLN A 261 -52.98 20.65 97.02
N GLU A 262 -52.09 20.50 98.00
CA GLU A 262 -50.68 20.19 97.73
C GLU A 262 -50.49 18.80 97.10
N LEU A 263 -51.24 17.80 97.57
CA LEU A 263 -51.26 16.46 96.99
C LEU A 263 -51.84 16.45 95.57
N GLU A 264 -52.89 17.21 95.32
CA GLU A 264 -53.49 17.37 93.99
C GLU A 264 -52.52 18.02 93.00
N PHE A 265 -51.79 19.06 93.42
CA PHE A 265 -50.73 19.67 92.63
C PHE A 265 -49.61 18.68 92.29
N LYS A 266 -49.14 17.92 93.29
CA LYS A 266 -48.12 16.86 93.10
C LYS A 266 -48.59 15.77 92.15
N LEU A 267 -49.86 15.36 92.23
CA LEU A 267 -50.46 14.37 91.33
C LEU A 267 -50.50 14.88 89.89
N ASN A 268 -50.96 16.12 89.68
CA ASN A 268 -51.01 16.75 88.35
C ASN A 268 -49.61 16.89 87.73
N GLN A 269 -48.61 17.26 88.54
CA GLN A 269 -47.21 17.30 88.09
C GLN A 269 -46.69 15.91 87.68
N SER A 270 -46.98 14.88 88.48
CA SER A 270 -46.59 13.50 88.17
C SER A 270 -47.26 12.98 86.88
N GLN A 271 -48.53 13.32 86.65
CA GLN A 271 -49.24 12.94 85.42
C GLN A 271 -48.67 13.63 84.17
N SER A 272 -48.29 14.91 84.28
CA SER A 272 -47.62 15.63 83.19
C SER A 272 -46.25 15.02 82.89
N ASN A 273 -45.48 14.68 83.92
CA ASN A 273 -44.19 14.00 83.78
C ASN A 273 -44.34 12.62 83.11
N TYR A 274 -45.34 11.83 83.51
CA TYR A 274 -45.61 10.52 82.88
C TYR A 274 -45.91 10.68 81.39
N LYS A 275 -46.79 11.62 81.00
CA LYS A 275 -47.09 11.90 79.59
C LYS A 275 -45.85 12.31 78.80
N LYS A 276 -44.96 13.12 79.39
CA LYS A 276 -43.69 13.52 78.77
C LYS A 276 -42.76 12.32 78.56
N VAL A 277 -42.61 11.46 79.57
CA VAL A 277 -41.80 10.23 79.48
C VAL A 277 -42.38 9.27 78.42
N GLU A 278 -43.69 9.15 78.32
CA GLU A 278 -44.36 8.33 77.31
C GLU A 278 -44.14 8.87 75.88
N GLN A 279 -44.16 10.20 75.70
CA GLN A 279 -43.79 10.85 74.44
C GLN A 279 -42.31 10.63 74.08
N GLU A 280 -41.40 10.79 75.04
CA GLU A 280 -39.96 10.54 74.84
C GLU A 280 -39.70 9.07 74.48
N LYS A 281 -40.39 8.12 75.12
CA LYS A 281 -40.33 6.69 74.77
C LYS A 281 -40.73 6.44 73.32
N ASN A 282 -41.83 7.03 72.86
CA ASN A 282 -42.29 6.88 71.49
C ASN A 282 -41.30 7.49 70.47
N GLN A 283 -40.70 8.64 70.80
CA GLN A 283 -39.64 9.23 69.98
C GLN A 283 -38.41 8.32 69.90
N LEU A 284 -38.01 7.71 71.01
CA LEU A 284 -36.89 6.76 71.04
C LEU A 284 -37.18 5.49 70.22
N CYS A 285 -38.40 4.94 70.29
CA CYS A 285 -38.80 3.81 69.44
C CYS A 285 -38.64 4.12 67.95
N ASN A 286 -39.14 5.28 67.49
CA ASN A 286 -39.00 5.69 66.09
C ASN A 286 -37.54 5.87 65.67
N ARG A 287 -36.68 6.40 66.56
CA ARG A 287 -35.24 6.53 66.30
C ARG A 287 -34.55 5.17 66.21
N LEU A 288 -34.93 4.21 67.07
CA LEU A 288 -34.43 2.83 67.04
C LEU A 288 -34.80 2.13 65.73
N ASP A 289 -36.04 2.30 65.26
CA ASP A 289 -36.49 1.75 63.98
C ASP A 289 -35.70 2.35 62.80
N GLY A 290 -35.48 3.68 62.81
CA GLY A 290 -34.63 4.35 61.83
C GLY A 290 -33.20 3.81 61.80
N LEU A 291 -32.57 3.66 62.97
CA LEU A 291 -31.21 3.11 63.09
C LEU A 291 -31.12 1.65 62.61
N SER A 292 -32.14 0.84 62.87
CA SER A 292 -32.23 -0.54 62.38
C SER A 292 -32.30 -0.60 60.85
N GLN A 293 -33.06 0.30 60.22
CA GLN A 293 -33.14 0.41 58.76
C GLN A 293 -31.80 0.88 58.15
N ASP A 294 -31.16 1.88 58.75
CA ASP A 294 -29.84 2.38 58.32
C ASP A 294 -28.76 1.30 58.42
N GLN A 295 -28.76 0.50 59.49
CA GLN A 295 -27.85 -0.61 59.65
C GLN A 295 -28.05 -1.67 58.55
N LYS A 296 -29.31 -1.99 58.20
CA LYS A 296 -29.64 -2.94 57.13
C LYS A 296 -29.18 -2.43 55.76
N LEU A 297 -29.31 -1.14 55.48
CA LEU A 297 -28.80 -0.51 54.25
C LEU A 297 -27.27 -0.54 54.20
N THR A 298 -26.61 -0.25 55.33
CA THR A 298 -25.14 -0.26 55.43
C THR A 298 -24.57 -1.65 55.16
N VAL A 299 -25.17 -2.71 55.73
CA VAL A 299 -24.74 -4.10 55.46
C VAL A 299 -24.90 -4.46 53.98
N LYS A 300 -26.00 -4.05 53.33
CA LYS A 300 -26.21 -4.29 51.89
C LYS A 300 -25.18 -3.56 51.03
N LEU A 301 -24.90 -2.29 51.33
CA LEU A 301 -23.89 -1.51 50.60
C LEU A 301 -22.49 -2.09 50.79
N LYS A 302 -22.15 -2.53 52.01
CA LYS A 302 -20.87 -3.18 52.29
C LYS A 302 -20.69 -4.47 51.48
N ALA A 303 -21.70 -5.35 51.48
CA ALA A 303 -21.69 -6.57 50.68
C ALA A 303 -21.57 -6.29 49.17
N LYS A 304 -22.23 -5.23 48.68
CA LYS A 304 -22.10 -4.79 47.28
C LYS A 304 -20.67 -4.32 46.97
N SER A 305 -20.09 -3.50 47.83
CA SER A 305 -18.73 -2.98 47.65
C SER A 305 -17.66 -4.08 47.71
N GLU A 306 -17.85 -5.09 48.55
CA GLU A 306 -16.95 -6.25 48.64
C GLU A 306 -17.03 -7.11 47.37
N LYS A 307 -18.23 -7.27 46.81
CA LYS A 307 -18.42 -7.98 45.54
C LYS A 307 -17.74 -7.25 44.36
N GLU A 308 -17.94 -5.94 44.25
CA GLU A 308 -17.30 -5.12 43.22
C GLU A 308 -15.77 -5.13 43.36
N LYS A 309 -15.23 -5.10 44.58
CA LYS A 309 -13.78 -5.21 44.81
C LYS A 309 -13.22 -6.55 44.34
N ALA A 310 -13.91 -7.65 44.62
CA ALA A 310 -13.47 -8.97 44.16
C ALA A 310 -13.51 -9.12 42.63
N GLU A 311 -14.47 -8.47 41.97
CA GLU A 311 -14.59 -8.45 40.51
C GLU A 311 -13.48 -7.62 39.87
N LEU A 312 -13.20 -6.42 40.40
CA LEU A 312 -12.07 -5.58 40.00
C LEU A 312 -10.72 -6.29 40.17
N GLU A 313 -10.56 -7.10 41.23
CA GLU A 313 -9.33 -7.84 41.49
C GLU A 313 -9.11 -8.98 40.49
N LYS A 314 -10.19 -9.62 40.02
CA LYS A 314 -10.14 -10.60 38.92
C LYS A 314 -9.76 -9.93 37.59
N GLU A 315 -10.43 -8.84 37.24
CA GLU A 315 -10.16 -8.09 36.01
C GLU A 315 -8.70 -7.58 35.98
N LYS A 316 -8.19 -7.09 37.12
CA LYS A 316 -6.79 -6.68 37.26
C LYS A 316 -5.80 -7.81 37.03
N ALA A 317 -6.13 -9.04 37.45
CA ALA A 317 -5.29 -10.21 37.22
C ALA A 317 -5.27 -10.62 35.74
N GLU A 318 -6.42 -10.52 35.06
CA GLU A 318 -6.57 -10.80 33.63
C GLU A 318 -5.78 -9.80 32.78
N VAL A 319 -5.94 -8.50 33.04
CA VAL A 319 -5.16 -7.44 32.38
C VAL A 319 -3.66 -7.63 32.59
N LYS A 320 -3.23 -8.10 33.77
CA LYS A 320 -1.81 -8.40 34.03
C LYS A 320 -1.30 -9.57 33.18
N LYS A 321 -2.14 -10.56 32.92
CA LYS A 321 -1.81 -11.70 32.06
C LYS A 321 -1.69 -11.26 30.59
N GLU A 322 -2.67 -10.53 30.09
CA GLU A 322 -2.64 -9.97 28.73
C GLU A 322 -1.43 -9.07 28.50
N LYS A 323 -1.09 -8.21 29.47
CA LYS A 323 0.10 -7.36 29.39
C LYS A 323 1.39 -8.18 29.25
N ALA A 324 1.50 -9.30 29.95
CA ALA A 324 2.67 -10.17 29.86
C ALA A 324 2.75 -10.92 28.52
N GLU A 325 1.61 -11.26 27.91
CA GLU A 325 1.56 -11.86 26.57
C GLU A 325 1.94 -10.83 25.49
N LEU A 326 1.41 -9.61 25.56
CA LEU A 326 1.78 -8.51 24.66
C LEU A 326 3.28 -8.17 24.74
N GLU A 327 3.87 -8.25 25.93
CA GLU A 327 5.30 -7.98 26.12
C GLU A 327 6.19 -9.06 25.46
N LYS A 328 5.72 -10.32 25.42
CA LYS A 328 6.39 -11.41 24.68
C LYS A 328 6.28 -11.21 23.17
N GLU A 329 5.08 -10.89 22.67
CA GLU A 329 4.84 -10.66 21.24
C GLU A 329 5.68 -9.47 20.74
N LYS A 330 5.74 -8.39 21.52
CA LYS A 330 6.60 -7.24 21.21
C LYS A 330 8.08 -7.62 21.09
N ALA A 331 8.58 -8.47 21.99
CA ALA A 331 9.96 -8.93 21.95
C ALA A 331 10.25 -9.84 20.72
N GLU A 332 9.28 -10.62 20.26
CA GLU A 332 9.40 -11.41 19.03
C GLU A 332 9.40 -10.52 17.78
N LEU A 333 8.49 -9.56 17.69
CA LEU A 333 8.45 -8.57 16.61
C LEU A 333 9.76 -7.77 16.51
N GLU A 334 10.38 -7.44 17.65
CA GLU A 334 11.65 -6.71 17.66
C GLU A 334 12.82 -7.57 17.13
N LYS A 335 12.81 -8.88 17.40
CA LYS A 335 13.78 -9.83 16.79
C LYS A 335 13.58 -9.96 15.29
N GLU A 336 12.33 -10.06 14.83
CA GLU A 336 12.02 -10.16 13.41
C GLU A 336 12.43 -8.89 12.67
N LYS A 337 12.13 -7.72 13.23
CA LYS A 337 12.58 -6.43 12.70
C LYS A 337 14.09 -6.34 12.57
N ALA A 338 14.84 -6.82 13.57
CA ALA A 338 16.31 -6.84 13.52
C ALA A 338 16.84 -7.79 12.43
N LYS A 339 16.14 -8.89 12.13
CA LYS A 339 16.49 -9.81 11.05
C LYS A 339 16.24 -9.19 9.68
N LEU A 340 15.09 -8.55 9.50
CA LEU A 340 14.75 -7.83 8.26
C LEU A 340 15.72 -6.68 7.98
N GLU A 341 16.15 -5.95 9.00
CA GLU A 341 17.12 -4.87 8.81
C GLU A 341 18.48 -5.40 8.32
N LYS A 342 18.93 -6.56 8.82
CA LYS A 342 20.15 -7.20 8.33
C LYS A 342 20.04 -7.59 6.85
N GLU A 343 18.94 -8.26 6.48
CA GLU A 343 18.69 -8.67 5.09
C GLU A 343 18.64 -7.46 4.15
N LYS A 344 17.98 -6.37 4.57
CA LYS A 344 17.96 -5.11 3.82
C LYS A 344 19.37 -4.56 3.59
N THR A 345 20.22 -4.54 4.62
CA THR A 345 21.61 -4.05 4.45
C THR A 345 22.47 -4.95 3.56
N GLU A 346 22.13 -6.23 3.44
CA GLU A 346 22.83 -7.18 2.57
C GLU A 346 22.41 -6.97 1.11
N LEU A 347 21.11 -6.80 0.86
CA LEU A 347 20.58 -6.43 -0.46
C LEU A 347 21.10 -5.09 -0.96
N GLU A 348 21.19 -4.08 -0.09
CA GLU A 348 21.76 -2.77 -0.45
C GLU A 348 23.21 -2.87 -0.94
N LYS A 349 24.01 -3.76 -0.33
CA LYS A 349 25.39 -4.03 -0.77
C LYS A 349 25.42 -4.74 -2.13
N GLU A 350 24.54 -5.69 -2.36
CA GLU A 350 24.45 -6.41 -3.63
C GLU A 350 24.04 -5.47 -4.78
N ILE A 351 23.06 -4.60 -4.55
CA ILE A 351 22.65 -3.56 -5.52
C ILE A 351 23.83 -2.66 -5.86
N ALA A 352 24.56 -2.16 -4.86
CA ALA A 352 25.72 -1.29 -5.10
C ALA A 352 26.82 -2.00 -5.91
N GLN A 353 27.04 -3.31 -5.69
CA GLN A 353 27.99 -4.10 -6.47
C GLN A 353 27.54 -4.27 -7.93
N LEU A 354 26.24 -4.52 -8.15
CA LEU A 354 25.68 -4.66 -9.50
C LEU A 354 25.73 -3.34 -10.28
N GLU A 355 25.43 -2.21 -9.64
CA GLU A 355 25.55 -0.88 -10.23
C GLU A 355 26.99 -0.58 -10.69
N GLN A 356 27.99 -0.93 -9.88
CA GLN A 356 29.39 -0.80 -10.27
C GLN A 356 29.75 -1.67 -11.48
N LYS A 357 29.31 -2.94 -11.50
CA LYS A 357 29.53 -3.84 -12.64
C LYS A 357 28.90 -3.30 -13.92
N LEU A 358 27.66 -2.80 -13.83
CA LEU A 358 26.95 -2.22 -14.97
C LEU A 358 27.68 -1.00 -15.54
N ASN A 359 28.19 -0.11 -14.67
CA ASN A 359 28.96 1.06 -15.11
C ASN A 359 30.26 0.66 -15.82
N ILE A 360 30.97 -0.36 -15.32
CA ILE A 360 32.16 -0.89 -15.99
C ILE A 360 31.80 -1.47 -17.37
N GLU A 361 30.72 -2.23 -17.47
CA GLU A 361 30.26 -2.82 -18.73
C GLU A 361 29.87 -1.73 -19.75
N GLU A 362 29.20 -0.67 -19.31
CA GLU A 362 28.84 0.47 -20.16
C GLU A 362 30.07 1.22 -20.66
N GLN A 363 31.10 1.41 -19.82
CA GLN A 363 32.38 1.99 -20.24
C GLN A 363 33.10 1.11 -21.28
N ILE A 364 33.14 -0.21 -21.08
CA ILE A 364 33.72 -1.15 -22.05
C ILE A 364 32.98 -1.05 -23.39
N LYS A 365 31.64 -0.99 -23.36
CA LYS A 365 30.82 -0.84 -24.57
C LYS A 365 31.14 0.45 -25.32
N ILE A 366 31.32 1.58 -24.61
CA ILE A 366 31.72 2.85 -25.22
C ILE A 366 33.10 2.74 -25.87
N GLN A 367 34.09 2.15 -25.17
CA GLN A 367 35.45 1.98 -25.72
C GLN A 367 35.47 1.08 -26.96
N LEU A 368 34.76 -0.04 -26.93
CA LEU A 368 34.64 -0.94 -28.09
C LEU A 368 33.97 -0.25 -29.27
N THR A 369 32.94 0.54 -29.02
CA THR A 369 32.24 1.31 -30.06
C THR A 369 33.18 2.32 -30.71
N GLN A 370 33.94 3.08 -29.90
CA GLN A 370 34.95 4.03 -30.40
C GLN A 370 36.04 3.32 -31.21
N ALA A 371 36.55 2.18 -30.73
CA ALA A 371 37.56 1.40 -31.44
C ALA A 371 37.05 0.91 -32.80
N LEU A 372 35.80 0.42 -32.87
CA LEU A 372 35.17 0.02 -34.13
C LEU A 372 35.06 1.19 -35.11
N TYR A 373 34.65 2.37 -34.65
CA TYR A 373 34.61 3.58 -35.49
C TYR A 373 36.00 3.95 -36.03
N MET A 374 37.05 3.91 -35.20
CA MET A 374 38.41 4.20 -35.64
C MET A 374 38.92 3.19 -36.69
N LYS A 375 38.57 1.90 -36.53
CA LYS A 375 38.92 0.86 -37.50
C LYS A 375 38.19 1.06 -38.83
N GLU A 376 36.91 1.39 -38.79
CA GLU A 376 36.09 1.69 -39.97
C GLU A 376 36.64 2.90 -40.74
N ASP A 377 36.97 4.01 -40.04
CA ASP A 377 37.60 5.18 -40.65
C ASP A 377 38.95 4.82 -41.32
N LYS A 378 39.73 3.94 -40.68
CA LYS A 378 41.01 3.49 -41.24
C LYS A 378 40.84 2.62 -42.49
N ILE A 379 39.86 1.72 -42.50
CA ILE A 379 39.50 0.91 -43.67
C ILE A 379 39.12 1.83 -44.84
N ASN A 380 38.26 2.82 -44.58
CA ASN A 380 37.84 3.79 -45.59
C ASN A 380 39.03 4.58 -46.17
N GLU A 381 39.99 4.99 -45.34
CA GLU A 381 41.22 5.65 -45.79
C GLU A 381 42.06 4.75 -46.72
N LEU A 382 42.23 3.47 -46.35
CA LEU A 382 43.00 2.51 -47.15
C LEU A 382 42.31 2.19 -48.49
N GLU A 383 40.98 2.04 -48.50
CA GLU A 383 40.21 1.85 -49.74
C GLU A 383 40.36 3.07 -50.69
N GLN A 384 40.37 4.30 -50.16
CA GLN A 384 40.65 5.50 -50.97
C GLN A 384 42.07 5.52 -51.53
N ARG A 385 43.08 5.12 -50.74
CA ARG A 385 44.47 5.04 -51.20
C ARG A 385 44.61 4.03 -52.33
N LEU A 386 43.94 2.88 -52.24
CA LEU A 386 43.95 1.86 -53.29
C LEU A 386 43.36 2.40 -54.60
N ILE A 387 42.19 3.05 -54.56
CA ILE A 387 41.56 3.68 -55.73
C ILE A 387 42.49 4.72 -56.39
N ASN A 388 43.16 5.56 -55.59
CA ASN A 388 44.08 6.55 -56.12
C ASN A 388 45.31 5.92 -56.79
N LEU A 389 45.83 4.81 -56.24
CA LEU A 389 46.94 4.08 -56.85
C LEU A 389 46.56 3.46 -58.19
N ASP A 390 45.38 2.83 -58.27
CA ASP A 390 44.85 2.27 -59.53
C ASP A 390 44.67 3.38 -60.59
N TYR A 391 44.14 4.54 -60.19
CA TYR A 391 44.00 5.70 -61.08
C TYR A 391 45.35 6.16 -61.67
N GLU A 392 46.37 6.32 -60.82
CA GLU A 392 47.71 6.72 -61.27
C GLU A 392 48.37 5.65 -62.14
N ARG A 393 48.13 4.35 -61.87
CA ARG A 393 48.61 3.25 -62.72
C ARG A 393 47.96 3.29 -64.09
N ILE A 394 46.63 3.43 -64.17
CA ILE A 394 45.86 3.57 -65.42
C ILE A 394 46.39 4.76 -66.24
N LYS A 395 46.61 5.90 -65.59
CA LYS A 395 47.15 7.10 -66.25
C LYS A 395 48.52 6.84 -66.88
N LYS A 396 49.44 6.18 -66.14
CA LYS A 396 50.78 5.81 -66.65
C LYS A 396 50.71 4.80 -67.80
N LEU A 397 49.85 3.78 -67.69
CA LEU A 397 49.66 2.77 -68.73
C LEU A 397 49.13 3.41 -70.04
N LYS A 398 48.15 4.32 -69.96
CA LYS A 398 47.63 5.06 -71.12
C LYS A 398 48.68 5.91 -71.83
N VAL A 399 49.63 6.50 -71.09
CA VAL A 399 50.73 7.26 -71.70
C VAL A 399 51.66 6.32 -72.46
N LYS A 400 52.07 5.20 -71.83
CA LYS A 400 52.94 4.21 -72.46
C LYS A 400 52.31 3.57 -73.70
N GLU A 401 51.03 3.24 -73.65
CA GLU A 401 50.27 2.69 -74.79
C GLU A 401 50.31 3.65 -75.99
N LYS A 402 50.11 4.96 -75.75
CA LYS A 402 50.19 5.99 -76.81
C LYS A 402 51.60 6.11 -77.39
N GLU A 403 52.63 6.11 -76.56
CA GLU A 403 54.04 6.17 -77.00
C GLU A 403 54.40 4.97 -77.88
N LEU A 404 54.04 3.75 -77.46
CA LEU A 404 54.27 2.53 -78.24
C LEU A 404 53.46 2.50 -79.54
N THR A 405 52.21 2.97 -79.52
CA THR A 405 51.38 3.08 -80.72
C THR A 405 52.03 4.01 -81.75
N LYS A 406 52.56 5.15 -81.30
CA LYS A 406 53.30 6.09 -82.17
C LYS A 406 54.55 5.45 -82.77
N ILE A 407 55.35 4.73 -81.98
CA ILE A 407 56.53 4.00 -82.47
C ILE A 407 56.12 2.95 -83.52
N LYS A 408 55.04 2.21 -83.26
CA LYS A 408 54.50 1.22 -84.21
C LYS A 408 54.06 1.87 -85.52
N GLU A 409 53.39 3.03 -85.47
CA GLU A 409 53.02 3.82 -86.66
C GLU A 409 54.25 4.27 -87.45
N GLU A 410 55.30 4.74 -86.78
CA GLU A 410 56.58 5.09 -87.42
C GLU A 410 57.23 3.88 -88.11
N LEU A 411 57.19 2.69 -87.50
CA LEU A 411 57.67 1.44 -88.10
C LEU A 411 56.84 1.06 -89.34
N VAL A 412 55.52 1.25 -89.31
CA VAL A 412 54.63 1.04 -90.47
C VAL A 412 54.99 1.99 -91.61
N ASN A 413 55.21 3.27 -91.32
CA ASN A 413 55.61 4.26 -92.33
C ASN A 413 56.97 3.93 -92.97
N LYS A 414 57.95 3.44 -92.18
CA LYS A 414 59.25 2.98 -92.69
C LYS A 414 59.10 1.80 -93.67
N LEU A 415 58.22 0.84 -93.37
CA LEU A 415 57.94 -0.29 -94.26
C LEU A 415 57.32 0.15 -95.59
N SER A 416 56.43 1.14 -95.57
CA SER A 416 55.81 1.72 -96.78
C SER A 416 56.82 2.44 -97.69
N SER A 417 58.02 2.80 -97.19
CA SER A 417 59.08 3.49 -97.96
C SER A 417 60.11 2.57 -98.63
N GLY A 418 59.94 1.24 -98.55
CA GLY A 418 60.81 0.27 -99.23
C GLY A 418 62.15 -0.06 -98.53
N LYS A 419 62.31 0.31 -97.25
CA LYS A 419 63.50 0.00 -96.42
C LYS A 419 63.49 -1.46 -95.91
N ASN A 420 64.67 -1.99 -95.56
CA ASN A 420 64.95 -3.39 -95.14
C ASN A 420 63.81 -4.04 -94.32
N THR A 421 63.18 -5.08 -94.88
CA THR A 421 61.80 -5.46 -94.52
C THR A 421 61.68 -6.49 -93.39
N LYS A 422 62.66 -7.40 -93.23
CA LYS A 422 62.54 -8.53 -92.28
C LYS A 422 62.70 -8.14 -90.82
N GLU A 423 63.70 -7.33 -90.47
CA GLU A 423 63.95 -6.90 -89.09
C GLU A 423 62.86 -5.95 -88.59
N ILE A 424 62.42 -5.01 -89.43
CA ILE A 424 61.35 -4.07 -89.11
C ILE A 424 60.01 -4.81 -88.88
N HIS A 425 59.73 -5.91 -89.61
CA HIS A 425 58.56 -6.76 -89.32
C HIS A 425 58.64 -7.42 -87.95
N LYS A 426 59.78 -8.01 -87.58
CA LYS A 426 59.97 -8.62 -86.25
C LYS A 426 59.82 -7.60 -85.13
N GLU A 427 60.41 -6.41 -85.28
CA GLU A 427 60.29 -5.34 -84.28
C GLU A 427 58.84 -4.84 -84.15
N LYS A 428 58.13 -4.68 -85.28
CA LYS A 428 56.70 -4.33 -85.28
C LYS A 428 55.84 -5.38 -84.57
N GLU A 429 56.07 -6.67 -84.82
CA GLU A 429 55.37 -7.76 -84.13
C GLU A 429 55.67 -7.78 -82.63
N ALA A 430 56.92 -7.58 -82.24
CA ALA A 430 57.31 -7.46 -80.83
C ALA A 430 56.61 -6.27 -80.14
N LYS A 431 56.55 -5.11 -80.81
CA LYS A 431 55.85 -3.92 -80.29
C LYS A 431 54.34 -4.11 -80.23
N GLN A 432 53.75 -4.86 -81.17
CA GLN A 432 52.33 -5.23 -81.09
C GLN A 432 52.06 -6.08 -79.85
N LYS A 433 52.89 -7.09 -79.58
CA LYS A 433 52.74 -7.95 -78.40
C LYS A 433 52.84 -7.15 -77.09
N GLU A 434 53.77 -6.20 -77.00
CA GLU A 434 53.91 -5.31 -75.85
C GLU A 434 52.67 -4.40 -75.67
N ILE A 435 52.08 -3.92 -76.78
CA ILE A 435 50.81 -3.19 -76.74
C ILE A 435 49.66 -4.08 -76.25
N ASP A 436 49.55 -5.31 -76.76
CA ASP A 436 48.50 -6.25 -76.35
C ASP A 436 48.59 -6.57 -74.85
N GLU A 437 49.80 -6.82 -74.33
CA GLU A 437 50.05 -7.04 -72.90
C GLU A 437 49.67 -5.81 -72.05
N LEU A 438 50.05 -4.60 -72.49
CA LEU A 438 49.67 -3.35 -71.81
C LEU A 438 48.15 -3.11 -71.85
N GLN A 439 47.48 -3.43 -72.95
CA GLN A 439 46.02 -3.31 -73.06
C GLN A 439 45.32 -4.28 -72.12
N GLN A 440 45.81 -5.51 -71.97
CA GLN A 440 45.28 -6.45 -70.99
C GLN A 440 45.50 -5.97 -69.55
N GLU A 441 46.67 -5.42 -69.23
CA GLU A 441 46.93 -4.83 -67.90
C GLU A 441 46.02 -3.62 -67.64
N LEU A 442 45.83 -2.76 -68.64
CA LEU A 442 44.97 -1.59 -68.57
C LEU A 442 43.51 -1.98 -68.35
N LEU A 443 43.01 -2.99 -69.07
CA LEU A 443 41.67 -3.54 -68.89
C LEU A 443 41.49 -4.09 -67.47
N THR A 444 42.44 -4.90 -67.00
CA THR A 444 42.40 -5.51 -65.67
C THR A 444 42.42 -4.46 -64.57
N THR A 445 43.32 -3.47 -64.67
CA THR A 445 43.44 -2.39 -63.68
C THR A 445 42.22 -1.46 -63.71
N SER A 446 41.67 -1.16 -64.89
CA SER A 446 40.45 -0.33 -65.01
C SER A 446 39.23 -1.03 -64.43
N ALA A 447 39.08 -2.34 -64.66
CA ALA A 447 38.02 -3.12 -64.05
C ALA A 447 38.11 -3.14 -62.51
N ALA A 448 39.33 -3.31 -61.97
CA ALA A 448 39.57 -3.23 -60.53
C ALA A 448 39.27 -1.83 -59.97
N TYR A 449 39.70 -0.76 -60.64
CA TYR A 449 39.42 0.62 -60.28
C TYR A 449 37.91 0.90 -60.19
N ASP A 450 37.15 0.52 -61.21
CA ASP A 450 35.70 0.72 -61.23
C ASP A 450 34.99 -0.14 -60.19
N ALA A 451 35.41 -1.40 -60.00
CA ALA A 451 34.87 -2.27 -58.96
C ALA A 451 35.12 -1.70 -57.55
N ASN A 452 36.33 -1.20 -57.28
CA ASN A 452 36.70 -0.59 -56.00
C ASN A 452 35.91 0.69 -55.73
N ARG A 453 35.69 1.55 -56.74
CA ARG A 453 34.85 2.75 -56.60
C ARG A 453 33.37 2.40 -56.36
N LYS A 454 32.84 1.40 -57.06
CA LYS A 454 31.46 0.90 -56.83
C LYS A 454 31.29 0.36 -55.40
N LYS A 455 32.25 -0.43 -54.92
CA LYS A 455 32.31 -0.91 -53.54
C LYS A 455 32.38 0.26 -52.54
N GLN A 456 33.24 1.24 -52.83
CA GLN A 456 33.22 2.63 -52.36
C GLN A 456 31.84 3.15 -51.99
N VAL A 457 31.07 3.37 -53.03
CA VAL A 457 29.74 3.97 -52.97
C VAL A 457 28.78 3.08 -52.18
N LEU A 458 28.81 1.76 -52.39
CA LEU A 458 27.92 0.82 -51.70
C LEU A 458 28.19 0.76 -50.19
N ASN A 459 29.45 0.73 -49.76
CA ASN A 459 29.84 0.76 -48.35
C ASN A 459 29.28 2.01 -47.66
N GLN A 460 29.37 3.16 -48.30
CA GLN A 460 28.85 4.42 -47.75
C GLN A 460 27.32 4.45 -47.70
N VAL A 461 26.64 3.85 -48.67
CA VAL A 461 25.18 3.65 -48.60
C VAL A 461 24.81 2.76 -47.43
N ASN A 462 25.50 1.63 -47.24
CA ASN A 462 25.26 0.72 -46.12
C ASN A 462 25.47 1.42 -44.77
N ASN A 463 26.54 2.21 -44.64
CA ASN A 463 26.82 3.00 -43.44
C ASN A 463 25.74 4.05 -43.16
N PHE A 464 25.23 4.71 -44.20
CA PHE A 464 24.09 5.63 -44.07
C PHE A 464 22.80 4.91 -43.67
N LEU A 465 22.46 3.80 -44.33
CA LEU A 465 21.26 3.02 -44.03
C LEU A 465 21.28 2.45 -42.61
N LYS A 466 22.43 1.95 -42.15
CA LYS A 466 22.63 1.47 -40.79
C LYS A 466 22.43 2.58 -39.76
N ALA A 467 23.02 3.76 -40.00
CA ALA A 467 22.82 4.92 -39.13
C ALA A 467 21.36 5.40 -39.14
N LYS A 468 20.70 5.38 -40.30
CA LYS A 468 19.28 5.73 -40.44
C LYS A 468 18.39 4.74 -39.68
N GLY A 469 18.66 3.43 -39.79
CA GLY A 469 17.94 2.39 -39.04
C GLY A 469 18.07 2.58 -37.53
N ASN A 470 19.30 2.73 -37.03
CA ASN A 470 19.56 2.99 -35.61
C ASN A 470 18.85 4.26 -35.12
N PHE A 471 18.90 5.33 -35.90
CA PHE A 471 18.21 6.59 -35.61
C PHE A 471 16.70 6.37 -35.49
N LEU A 472 16.07 5.67 -36.42
CA LEU A 472 14.63 5.40 -36.39
C LEU A 472 14.23 4.58 -35.16
N THR A 473 14.96 3.50 -34.85
CA THR A 473 14.69 2.66 -33.67
C THR A 473 14.81 3.45 -32.37
N LEU A 474 15.86 4.27 -32.23
CA LEU A 474 16.04 5.10 -31.04
C LEU A 474 15.03 6.24 -30.96
N TRP A 475 14.61 6.79 -32.10
CA TRP A 475 13.57 7.81 -32.15
C TRP A 475 12.23 7.23 -31.67
N GLU A 476 11.85 6.03 -32.11
CA GLU A 476 10.67 5.31 -31.63
C GLU A 476 10.77 5.01 -30.13
N GLU A 477 11.92 4.51 -29.66
CA GLU A 477 12.17 4.25 -28.23
C GLU A 477 12.10 5.54 -27.40
N ALA A 478 12.68 6.63 -27.88
CA ALA A 478 12.68 7.93 -27.23
C ALA A 478 11.25 8.49 -27.13
N ILE A 479 10.47 8.45 -28.22
CA ILE A 479 9.06 8.87 -28.19
C ILE A 479 8.29 8.09 -27.13
N LYS A 480 8.43 6.76 -27.11
CA LYS A 480 7.74 5.90 -26.13
C LYS A 480 8.15 6.25 -24.70
N LYS A 481 9.45 6.40 -24.42
CA LYS A 481 9.96 6.78 -23.11
C LYS A 481 9.52 8.18 -22.68
N LEU A 482 9.48 9.14 -23.60
CA LEU A 482 8.99 10.50 -23.33
C LEU A 482 7.49 10.49 -23.03
N GLN A 483 6.70 9.69 -23.75
CA GLN A 483 5.28 9.50 -23.49
C GLN A 483 5.05 8.86 -22.12
N ASP A 484 5.78 7.80 -21.78
CA ASP A 484 5.69 7.13 -20.47
C ASP A 484 6.09 8.10 -19.35
N CYS A 485 7.19 8.83 -19.52
CA CYS A 485 7.65 9.86 -18.59
C CYS A 485 6.58 10.94 -18.37
N PHE A 486 5.94 11.43 -19.43
CA PHE A 486 4.85 12.40 -19.36
C PHE A 486 3.64 11.84 -18.62
N ASN A 487 3.20 10.62 -18.95
CA ASN A 487 2.07 9.96 -18.29
C ASN A 487 2.33 9.75 -16.79
N HIS A 488 3.55 9.37 -16.42
CA HIS A 488 3.95 9.19 -15.03
C HIS A 488 4.04 10.52 -14.27
N LEU A 489 4.57 11.57 -14.90
CA LEU A 489 4.59 12.92 -14.35
C LEU A 489 3.17 13.41 -14.10
N GLU A 490 2.29 13.30 -15.09
CA GLU A 490 0.88 13.72 -15.00
C GLU A 490 0.14 12.95 -13.89
N SER A 491 0.30 11.63 -13.82
CA SER A 491 -0.26 10.80 -12.75
C SER A 491 0.25 11.21 -11.37
N SER A 492 1.55 11.47 -11.25
CA SER A 492 2.18 11.87 -9.98
C SER A 492 1.71 13.25 -9.52
N ILE A 493 1.63 14.22 -10.43
CA ILE A 493 1.09 15.56 -10.16
C ILE A 493 -0.39 15.47 -9.76
N ASN A 494 -1.18 14.65 -10.45
CA ASN A 494 -2.59 14.44 -10.13
C ASN A 494 -2.79 13.87 -8.71
N LYS A 495 -1.91 12.97 -8.25
CA LYS A 495 -1.92 12.44 -6.86
C LYS A 495 -1.57 13.51 -5.82
N VAL A 496 -0.58 14.36 -6.12
CA VAL A 496 -0.13 15.45 -5.21
C VAL A 496 -1.14 16.61 -5.16
N ARG A 497 -2.02 16.75 -6.16
CA ARG A 497 -3.02 17.83 -6.21
C ARG A 497 -3.93 17.90 -4.98
N ASN A 498 -4.17 16.76 -4.31
CA ASN A 498 -5.05 16.62 -3.14
C ASN A 498 -4.38 16.99 -1.80
N THR A 499 -3.07 17.27 -1.78
CA THR A 499 -2.36 17.76 -0.59
C THR A 499 -2.37 19.30 -0.52
N ILE A 500 -2.60 19.88 0.66
CA ILE A 500 -2.70 21.34 0.89
C ILE A 500 -1.38 21.90 1.46
N GLY A 501 -0.99 23.11 1.04
CA GLY A 501 0.08 23.92 1.68
C GLY A 501 1.49 23.75 1.11
N SER A 502 2.50 24.27 1.82
CA SER A 502 3.93 24.27 1.44
C SER A 502 4.52 22.88 1.15
N THR A 503 3.95 21.85 1.78
CA THR A 503 4.29 20.43 1.53
C THR A 503 3.96 19.99 0.10
N LYS A 504 2.99 20.65 -0.55
CA LYS A 504 2.60 20.40 -1.94
C LYS A 504 3.68 20.93 -2.90
N ASP A 505 4.11 22.16 -2.71
CA ASP A 505 5.06 22.83 -3.60
C ASP A 505 6.44 22.14 -3.56
N MET A 506 6.88 21.73 -2.37
CA MET A 506 8.13 20.98 -2.21
C MET A 506 8.09 19.61 -2.91
N LYS A 507 6.94 18.90 -2.84
CA LYS A 507 6.71 17.62 -3.53
C LYS A 507 6.61 17.77 -5.04
N ILE A 508 5.99 18.85 -5.53
CA ILE A 508 5.93 19.15 -6.96
C ILE A 508 7.33 19.48 -7.49
N SER A 509 8.10 20.32 -6.79
CA SER A 509 9.47 20.66 -7.20
C SER A 509 10.36 19.42 -7.32
N THR A 510 10.31 18.51 -6.34
CA THR A 510 11.11 17.27 -6.37
C THR A 510 10.68 16.31 -7.49
N LEU A 511 9.38 16.21 -7.78
CA LEU A 511 8.89 15.44 -8.93
C LEU A 511 9.34 16.07 -10.26
N THR A 512 9.20 17.39 -10.40
CA THR A 512 9.64 18.11 -11.60
C THR A 512 11.14 17.94 -11.83
N ASP A 513 11.98 18.03 -10.80
CA ASP A 513 13.42 17.82 -10.91
C ASP A 513 13.77 16.38 -11.34
N LYS A 514 13.08 15.39 -10.78
CA LYS A 514 13.26 13.97 -11.15
C LYS A 514 12.96 13.74 -12.63
N TYR A 515 11.78 14.13 -13.08
CA TYR A 515 11.36 13.90 -14.46
C TYR A 515 12.12 14.79 -15.45
N THR A 516 12.53 16.00 -15.06
CA THR A 516 13.41 16.85 -15.89
C THR A 516 14.75 16.17 -16.18
N LYS A 517 15.38 15.55 -15.18
CA LYS A 517 16.62 14.78 -15.38
C LYS A 517 16.40 13.59 -16.31
N GLU A 518 15.27 12.90 -16.17
CA GLU A 518 14.89 11.78 -17.04
C GLU A 518 14.67 12.23 -18.50
N PHE A 519 13.96 13.34 -18.72
CA PHE A 519 13.81 13.98 -20.03
C PHE A 519 15.16 14.34 -20.66
N GLN A 520 16.04 14.99 -19.90
CA GLN A 520 17.37 15.39 -20.37
C GLN A 520 18.24 14.17 -20.74
N SER A 521 18.16 13.09 -19.96
CA SER A 521 18.87 11.85 -20.25
C SER A 521 18.42 11.23 -21.58
N ILE A 522 17.11 11.16 -21.83
CA ILE A 522 16.55 10.64 -23.08
C ILE A 522 17.00 11.48 -24.29
N LEU A 523 16.93 12.81 -24.18
CA LEU A 523 17.32 13.72 -25.27
C LEU A 523 18.84 13.67 -25.55
N THR A 524 19.66 13.54 -24.51
CA THR A 524 21.12 13.47 -24.66
C THR A 524 21.53 12.24 -25.46
N LYS A 525 20.87 11.09 -25.23
CA LYS A 525 21.09 9.88 -26.02
C LYS A 525 20.77 10.16 -27.49
N TYR A 526 19.54 10.53 -27.79
CA TYR A 526 19.05 10.82 -29.16
C TYR A 526 19.91 11.80 -29.96
N ASN A 527 20.45 12.85 -29.33
CA ASN A 527 21.28 13.85 -30.00
C ASN A 527 22.58 13.26 -30.58
N VAL A 528 23.14 12.22 -29.95
CA VAL A 528 24.36 11.56 -30.43
C VAL A 528 24.12 10.88 -31.77
N GLU A 529 23.01 10.18 -31.95
CA GLU A 529 22.73 9.46 -33.19
C GLU A 529 22.27 10.37 -34.33
N VAL A 530 21.61 11.51 -34.03
CA VAL A 530 21.35 12.57 -35.02
C VAL A 530 22.66 13.07 -35.63
N LEU A 531 23.66 13.33 -34.77
CA LEU A 531 24.98 13.79 -35.22
C LEU A 531 25.64 12.75 -36.12
N GLN A 532 25.57 11.47 -35.75
CA GLN A 532 26.13 10.36 -36.51
C GLN A 532 25.43 10.18 -37.87
N LEU A 533 24.10 10.27 -37.92
CA LEU A 533 23.34 10.21 -39.16
C LEU A 533 23.74 11.34 -40.11
N ASN A 534 23.88 12.56 -39.60
CA ASN A 534 24.30 13.72 -40.39
C ASN A 534 25.73 13.56 -40.93
N LYS A 535 26.67 13.04 -40.12
CA LYS A 535 28.04 12.72 -40.55
C LYS A 535 28.02 11.73 -41.72
N ASN A 536 27.27 10.63 -41.61
CA ASN A 536 27.19 9.61 -42.65
C ASN A 536 26.50 10.12 -43.93
N TYR A 537 25.48 10.96 -43.79
CA TYR A 537 24.82 11.60 -44.94
C TYR A 537 25.78 12.52 -45.71
N CYS A 538 26.55 13.36 -45.01
CA CYS A 538 27.55 14.23 -45.62
C CYS A 538 28.64 13.43 -46.34
N SER A 539 29.15 12.36 -45.72
CA SER A 539 30.13 11.44 -46.33
C SER A 539 29.59 10.78 -47.59
N LEU A 540 28.37 10.23 -47.54
CA LEU A 540 27.72 9.61 -48.69
C LEU A 540 27.59 10.60 -49.85
N LYS A 541 27.11 11.81 -49.58
CA LYS A 541 26.96 12.86 -50.59
C LYS A 541 28.31 13.20 -51.26
N TYR A 542 29.37 13.33 -50.47
CA TYR A 542 30.72 13.60 -50.98
C TYR A 542 31.22 12.48 -51.89
N ILE A 543 31.07 11.21 -51.47
CA ILE A 543 31.55 10.04 -52.23
C ILE A 543 30.76 9.84 -53.52
N VAL A 544 29.45 10.01 -53.49
CA VAL A 544 28.60 9.99 -54.69
C VAL A 544 29.04 11.08 -55.68
N GLN A 545 29.32 12.29 -55.19
CA GLN A 545 29.78 13.41 -56.01
C GLN A 545 31.16 13.17 -56.64
N LYS A 546 32.08 12.49 -55.95
CA LYS A 546 33.41 12.10 -56.47
C LYS A 546 33.33 11.01 -57.54
N ASN A 547 32.24 10.22 -57.56
CA ASN A 547 32.08 9.04 -58.40
C ASN A 547 30.92 9.15 -59.41
N LYS A 548 30.62 10.36 -59.91
CA LYS A 548 29.49 10.63 -60.83
C LYS A 548 29.50 9.86 -62.15
N GLU A 549 30.66 9.38 -62.57
CA GLU A 549 30.83 8.58 -63.78
C GLU A 549 30.21 7.17 -63.62
N LEU A 550 30.01 6.71 -62.38
CA LEU A 550 29.38 5.42 -62.10
C LEU A 550 27.86 5.55 -62.11
N GLU A 551 27.20 4.62 -62.79
CA GLU A 551 25.73 4.50 -62.83
C GLU A 551 25.12 4.41 -61.42
N VAL A 552 25.74 3.63 -60.52
CA VAL A 552 25.28 3.49 -59.13
C VAL A 552 25.27 4.84 -58.39
N SER A 553 26.24 5.71 -58.64
CA SER A 553 26.29 7.04 -58.02
C SER A 553 25.17 7.94 -58.54
N LEU A 554 24.89 7.90 -59.85
CA LEU A 554 23.78 8.65 -60.45
C LEU A 554 22.43 8.22 -59.87
N MET A 555 22.22 6.91 -59.70
CA MET A 555 21.01 6.37 -59.09
C MET A 555 20.85 6.86 -57.65
N ILE A 556 21.90 6.81 -56.84
CA ILE A 556 21.87 7.27 -55.45
C ILE A 556 21.66 8.79 -55.38
N GLU A 557 22.31 9.58 -56.25
CA GLU A 557 22.11 11.03 -56.30
C GLU A 557 20.64 11.38 -56.59
N ASN A 558 20.00 10.67 -57.53
CA ASN A 558 18.58 10.82 -57.82
C ASN A 558 17.69 10.48 -56.63
N ILE A 559 18.01 9.42 -55.90
CA ILE A 559 17.30 9.03 -54.67
C ILE A 559 17.44 10.14 -53.61
N LEU A 560 18.66 10.60 -53.32
CA LEU A 560 18.92 11.65 -52.33
C LEU A 560 18.23 12.98 -52.69
N ARG A 561 18.16 13.33 -53.98
CA ARG A 561 17.41 14.51 -54.46
C ARG A 561 15.90 14.40 -54.23
N ARG A 562 15.31 13.22 -54.47
CA ARG A 562 13.88 12.97 -54.18
C ARG A 562 13.58 13.10 -52.69
N TYR A 563 14.46 12.60 -51.82
CA TYR A 563 14.31 12.76 -50.36
C TYR A 563 14.36 14.22 -49.89
N LYS A 564 15.19 15.06 -50.53
CA LYS A 564 15.20 16.52 -50.28
C LYS A 564 13.90 17.22 -50.67
N PHE A 565 13.22 16.73 -51.70
CA PHE A 565 11.93 17.28 -52.14
C PHE A 565 10.83 16.98 -51.11
N ILE A 566 10.80 15.74 -50.60
CA ILE A 566 9.83 15.30 -49.58
C ILE A 566 10.00 16.09 -48.27
N LYS A 567 11.24 16.38 -47.83
CA LYS A 567 11.47 17.17 -46.61
C LYS A 567 10.89 18.60 -46.71
N LYS A 568 10.84 19.18 -47.91
CA LYS A 568 10.34 20.54 -48.15
C LYS A 568 8.80 20.63 -48.23
N GLU A 569 8.11 19.49 -48.33
CA GLU A 569 6.64 19.40 -48.25
C GLU A 569 6.14 19.08 -46.83
N PHE A 570 7.04 18.70 -45.91
CA PHE A 570 6.73 18.35 -44.51
C PHE A 570 7.23 19.37 -43.47
N GLU A 571 8.14 20.27 -43.84
CA GLU A 571 8.42 21.53 -43.11
C GLU A 571 7.35 22.56 -43.43
#